data_AF-A0A7W1FB98-F1
#
_entry.id   AF-A0A7W1FB98-F1
#
_cell.length_a   1.000
_cell.length_b   1.000
_cell.length_c   1.000
_cell.angle_alpha   90.00
_cell.angle_beta   90.00
_cell.angle_gamma   90.00
#
_symmetry.space_group_name_H-M   'P 1'
#
loop_
_entity.id
_entity.type
_entity.pdbx_description
1 polymer ?
#
loop_
_entity_poly.entity_id
_entity_poly.type
_entity_poly.pdbx_seq_one_letter_code
_entity_poly.pdbx_strand_id
1 'polypeptide(L)'
;MKKLSSIKFISIWVIVILITLSSCDSYDSNADSSKLEEITEILKSISVHPSKAEIETNNQSSSSKTSITRKYKSGVPFDEVKEFYLKQLTNQGWQLIEERELKDRGRFRDERVLHFTRGEFLLSVQYAGKRKEDLGWDYAIRIAHPPDWKEKI
;
A
#
# COMPACT_ATOMS: atom_id res chain seq x y z
N MET A 1 11.00 53.79 45.39
CA MET A 1 11.76 52.75 44.66
C MET A 1 10.82 51.57 44.40
N LYS A 2 10.60 51.23 43.13
CA LYS A 2 9.54 50.29 42.67
C LYS A 2 10.11 48.86 42.55
N LYS A 3 9.52 47.89 43.25
CA LYS A 3 9.80 46.45 43.14
C LYS A 3 8.48 45.73 42.85
N LEU A 4 8.13 45.61 41.57
CA LEU A 4 6.93 44.89 41.10
C LEU A 4 7.15 44.51 39.63
N SER A 5 7.89 43.42 39.33
CA SER A 5 7.93 42.83 37.97
C SER A 5 8.69 41.48 37.91
N SER A 6 8.33 40.48 38.71
CA SER A 6 8.94 39.14 38.53
C SER A 6 7.96 37.96 38.59
N ILE A 7 6.70 38.18 38.98
CA ILE A 7 5.74 37.08 39.17
C ILE A 7 4.99 36.71 37.88
N LYS A 8 4.92 37.60 36.87
CA LYS A 8 4.17 37.34 35.62
C LYS A 8 4.88 36.43 34.61
N PHE A 9 6.18 36.19 34.74
CA PHE A 9 6.92 35.33 33.80
C PHE A 9 6.80 33.84 34.13
N ILE A 10 6.61 33.48 35.40
CA ILE A 10 6.56 32.07 35.83
C ILE A 10 5.25 31.40 35.37
N SER A 11 4.13 32.15 35.29
CA SER A 11 2.84 31.57 34.89
C SER A 11 2.76 31.16 33.42
N ILE A 12 3.52 31.81 32.52
CA ILE A 12 3.48 31.52 31.08
C ILE A 12 4.16 30.18 30.77
N TRP A 13 5.26 29.85 31.46
CA TRP A 13 5.99 28.59 31.24
C TRP A 13 5.21 27.35 31.69
N VAL A 14 4.41 27.46 32.76
CA VAL A 14 3.58 26.34 33.24
C VAL A 14 2.49 25.97 32.24
N ILE A 15 1.92 26.95 31.53
CA ILE A 15 0.89 26.71 30.51
C ILE A 15 1.48 26.01 29.27
N VAL A 16 2.69 26.40 28.85
CA VAL A 16 3.37 25.75 27.71
C VAL A 16 3.71 24.28 28.01
N ILE A 17 4.15 23.98 29.23
CA ILE A 17 4.45 22.59 29.65
C ILE A 17 3.18 21.73 29.72
N LEU A 18 2.04 22.28 30.16
CA LEU A 18 0.78 21.54 30.19
C LEU A 18 0.22 21.21 28.80
N ILE A 19 0.46 22.06 27.80
CA ILE A 19 0.02 21.81 26.42
C ILE A 19 0.85 20.69 25.77
N THR A 20 2.14 20.54 26.12
CA THR A 20 2.98 19.47 25.55
C THR A 20 2.71 18.06 26.07
N LEU A 21 2.00 17.92 27.21
CA LEU A 21 1.69 16.61 27.78
C LEU A 21 0.35 16.01 27.30
N SER A 22 -0.47 16.78 26.57
CA SER A 22 -1.79 16.33 26.10
C SER A 22 -1.79 15.71 24.70
N SER A 23 -0.61 15.37 24.14
CA SER A 23 -0.50 14.79 22.78
C SER A 23 0.21 13.45 22.75
N CYS A 24 0.05 12.63 23.80
CA CYS A 24 0.27 11.19 23.68
C CYS A 24 -1.02 10.55 23.15
N ASP A 25 -1.24 10.66 21.84
CA ASP A 25 -2.16 9.75 21.16
C ASP A 25 -1.58 8.33 21.35
N SER A 26 -2.29 7.52 22.14
CA SER A 26 -1.91 6.13 22.38
C SER A 26 -1.92 5.37 21.06
N TYR A 27 -0.72 5.07 20.56
CA TYR A 27 -0.51 4.23 19.39
C TYR A 27 -1.07 2.84 19.68
N ASP A 28 -2.22 2.50 19.07
CA ASP A 28 -2.80 1.18 19.20
C ASP A 28 -2.12 0.21 18.23
N SER A 29 -1.06 -0.45 18.69
CA SER A 29 -0.30 -1.43 17.91
C SER A 29 -1.12 -2.66 17.51
N ASN A 30 -2.29 -2.89 18.12
CA ASN A 30 -3.11 -4.07 17.82
C ASN A 30 -4.01 -3.88 16.59
N ALA A 31 -4.33 -2.64 16.21
CA ALA A 31 -5.15 -2.38 15.03
C ALA A 31 -4.45 -2.79 13.71
N ASP A 32 -3.12 -2.76 13.69
CA ASP A 32 -2.33 -3.11 12.50
C ASP A 32 -2.25 -4.63 12.26
N SER A 33 -2.32 -5.45 13.31
CA SER A 33 -2.14 -6.90 13.20
C SER A 33 -3.37 -7.60 12.61
N SER A 34 -4.59 -7.21 13.01
CA SER A 34 -5.83 -7.78 12.49
C SER A 34 -6.01 -7.50 10.99
N LYS A 35 -5.71 -6.27 10.56
CA LYS A 35 -5.73 -5.89 9.13
C LYS A 35 -4.71 -6.67 8.31
N LEU A 36 -3.52 -6.91 8.88
CA LEU A 36 -2.48 -7.68 8.20
C LEU A 36 -2.89 -9.15 8.01
N GLU A 37 -3.54 -9.74 9.01
CA GLU A 37 -4.08 -11.11 8.93
C GLU A 37 -5.17 -11.20 7.86
N GLU A 38 -6.11 -10.25 7.82
CA GLU A 38 -7.15 -10.20 6.79
C GLU A 38 -6.57 -10.07 5.38
N ILE A 39 -5.65 -9.12 5.18
CA ILE A 39 -4.91 -8.95 3.91
C ILE A 39 -4.19 -10.24 3.52
N THR A 40 -3.61 -10.94 4.49
CA THR A 40 -2.93 -12.23 4.27
C THR A 40 -3.90 -13.29 3.78
N GLU A 41 -5.07 -13.43 4.41
CA GLU A 41 -6.09 -14.39 4.00
C GLU A 41 -6.66 -14.08 2.62
N ILE A 42 -6.94 -12.81 2.32
CA ILE A 42 -7.37 -12.40 0.99
C ILE A 42 -6.28 -12.76 -0.05
N LEU A 43 -5.02 -12.48 0.25
CA LEU A 43 -3.92 -12.78 -0.66
C LEU A 43 -3.73 -14.29 -0.89
N LYS A 44 -3.97 -15.12 0.12
CA LYS A 44 -3.99 -16.59 -0.03
C LYS A 44 -5.12 -17.07 -0.94
N SER A 45 -6.26 -16.39 -0.94
CA SER A 45 -7.42 -16.74 -1.79
C SER A 45 -7.25 -16.36 -3.28
N ILE A 46 -6.30 -15.46 -3.58
CA ILE A 46 -6.06 -15.01 -4.95
C ILE A 46 -5.27 -16.07 -5.71
N SER A 47 -5.90 -16.58 -6.76
CA SER A 47 -5.27 -17.55 -7.65
C SER A 47 -4.06 -16.94 -8.33
N VAL A 48 -3.05 -17.78 -8.47
CA VAL A 48 -1.72 -17.40 -8.87
C VAL A 48 -1.49 -18.03 -10.26
N HIS A 49 -1.12 -17.22 -11.28
CA HIS A 49 -0.92 -17.72 -12.66
C HIS A 49 -0.07 -19.00 -12.72
N PRO A 50 -0.45 -20.07 -13.46
CA PRO A 50 0.19 -21.38 -13.35
C PRO A 50 1.67 -21.39 -13.80
N SER A 51 2.04 -20.56 -14.77
CA SER A 51 3.39 -20.52 -15.36
C SER A 51 4.42 -19.72 -14.53
N LYS A 52 4.53 -19.94 -13.21
CA LYS A 52 5.39 -19.09 -12.38
C LYS A 52 6.16 -19.77 -11.26
N ALA A 53 7.23 -19.08 -10.87
CA ALA A 53 7.92 -19.26 -9.61
C ALA A 53 7.76 -17.98 -8.77
N GLU A 54 7.26 -18.13 -7.54
CA GLU A 54 7.35 -17.06 -6.53
C GLU A 54 8.81 -16.88 -6.15
N ILE A 55 9.29 -15.64 -6.13
CA ILE A 55 10.70 -15.35 -5.82
C ILE A 55 10.86 -14.59 -4.50
N GLU A 56 9.86 -13.82 -4.09
CA GLU A 56 9.97 -12.92 -2.95
C GLU A 56 8.57 -12.51 -2.46
N THR A 57 8.40 -12.53 -1.14
CA THR A 57 7.24 -11.99 -0.45
C THR A 57 7.71 -10.91 0.52
N ASN A 58 7.18 -9.69 0.36
CA ASN A 58 7.47 -8.56 1.25
C ASN A 58 6.20 -8.10 1.95
N ASN A 59 6.27 -8.05 3.27
CA ASN A 59 5.23 -7.50 4.14
C ASN A 59 5.66 -6.10 4.56
N GLN A 60 4.83 -5.10 4.28
CA GLN A 60 5.08 -3.72 4.73
C GLN A 60 3.90 -3.28 5.59
N SER A 61 4.16 -3.06 6.88
CA SER A 61 3.24 -2.43 7.82
C SER A 61 3.84 -1.09 8.26
N SER A 62 3.05 -0.04 8.17
CA SER A 62 3.37 1.29 8.69
C SER A 62 2.09 1.87 9.28
N SER A 63 2.21 2.84 10.19
CA SER A 63 1.11 3.41 10.98
C SER A 63 -0.13 3.88 10.21
N SER A 64 -0.04 4.04 8.89
CA SER A 64 -1.14 4.46 8.02
C SER A 64 -1.40 3.52 6.83
N LYS A 65 -0.56 2.50 6.62
CA LYS A 65 -0.62 1.64 5.44
C LYS A 65 -0.15 0.24 5.76
N THR A 66 -1.06 -0.72 5.58
CA THR A 66 -0.76 -2.15 5.62
C THR A 66 -0.89 -2.70 4.21
N SER A 67 0.17 -3.35 3.73
CA SER A 67 0.15 -4.03 2.44
C SER A 67 1.09 -5.22 2.39
N ILE A 68 0.70 -6.20 1.59
CA ILE A 68 1.55 -7.35 1.27
C ILE A 68 1.80 -7.34 -0.24
N THR A 69 3.04 -7.57 -0.63
CA THR A 69 3.46 -7.66 -2.02
C THR A 69 4.15 -9.00 -2.26
N ARG A 70 3.71 -9.72 -3.30
CA ARG A 70 4.38 -10.92 -3.80
C ARG A 70 4.91 -10.67 -5.20
N LYS A 71 6.15 -11.05 -5.46
CA LYS A 71 6.83 -10.90 -6.75
C LYS A 71 7.02 -12.28 -7.38
N TYR A 72 6.85 -12.33 -8.70
CA TYR A 72 6.87 -13.56 -9.46
C TYR A 72 7.80 -13.42 -10.66
N LYS A 73 8.55 -14.50 -10.95
CA LYS A 73 9.16 -14.71 -12.27
C LYS A 73 8.23 -15.56 -13.13
N SER A 74 8.05 -15.13 -14.37
CA SER A 74 7.24 -15.77 -15.38
C SER A 74 7.65 -15.29 -16.78
N GLY A 75 7.71 -16.20 -17.75
CA GLY A 75 7.95 -15.83 -19.17
C GLY A 75 6.71 -15.35 -19.92
N VAL A 76 5.60 -15.09 -19.23
CA VAL A 76 4.28 -14.84 -19.82
C VAL A 76 4.13 -13.38 -20.26
N PRO A 77 3.55 -13.11 -21.45
CA PRO A 77 3.29 -11.75 -21.90
C PRO A 77 2.21 -11.06 -21.05
N PHE A 78 2.24 -9.72 -21.05
CA PHE A 78 1.31 -8.92 -20.25
C PHE A 78 -0.17 -9.27 -20.52
N ASP A 79 -0.56 -9.45 -21.78
CA ASP A 79 -1.96 -9.67 -22.14
C ASP A 79 -2.51 -10.98 -21.54
N GLU A 80 -1.69 -12.04 -21.50
CA GLU A 80 -2.06 -13.30 -20.83
C GLU A 80 -2.17 -13.12 -19.31
N VAL A 81 -1.24 -12.39 -18.68
CA VAL A 81 -1.32 -12.06 -17.24
C VAL A 81 -2.60 -11.27 -16.95
N LYS A 82 -2.91 -10.28 -17.77
CA LYS A 82 -4.11 -9.45 -17.66
C LYS A 82 -5.38 -10.29 -17.78
N GLU A 83 -5.51 -11.08 -18.83
CA GLU A 83 -6.69 -11.93 -19.05
C GLU A 83 -6.91 -12.91 -17.90
N PHE A 84 -5.83 -13.54 -17.41
CA PHE A 84 -5.89 -14.44 -16.26
C PHE A 84 -6.43 -13.72 -15.02
N TYR A 85 -5.84 -12.59 -14.63
CA TYR A 85 -6.23 -11.88 -13.42
C TYR A 85 -7.61 -11.23 -13.56
N LEU A 86 -7.96 -10.70 -14.72
CA LEU A 86 -9.29 -10.16 -14.98
C LEU A 86 -10.36 -11.24 -14.76
N LYS A 87 -10.19 -12.41 -15.38
CA LYS A 87 -11.13 -13.53 -15.23
C LYS A 87 -11.23 -14.01 -13.78
N GLN A 88 -10.10 -14.26 -13.12
CA GLN A 88 -10.07 -14.82 -11.77
C GLN A 88 -10.63 -13.84 -10.74
N LEU A 89 -10.20 -12.58 -10.78
CA LEU A 89 -10.57 -11.58 -9.79
C LEU A 89 -12.03 -11.15 -9.97
N THR A 90 -12.53 -10.98 -11.20
CA THR A 90 -13.94 -10.68 -11.43
C THR A 90 -14.87 -11.78 -10.94
N ASN A 91 -14.50 -13.06 -11.12
CA ASN A 91 -15.27 -14.17 -10.55
C ASN A 91 -15.30 -14.18 -9.01
N GLN A 92 -14.33 -13.51 -8.36
CA GLN A 92 -14.25 -13.34 -6.90
C GLN A 92 -14.82 -11.98 -6.42
N GLY A 93 -15.56 -11.27 -7.27
CA GLY A 93 -16.23 -10.01 -6.94
C GLY A 93 -15.32 -8.78 -6.97
N TRP A 94 -14.10 -8.88 -7.50
CA TRP A 94 -13.24 -7.72 -7.72
C TRP A 94 -13.63 -6.98 -9.00
N GLN A 95 -13.52 -5.67 -8.98
CA GLN A 95 -13.81 -4.79 -10.12
C GLN A 95 -12.53 -4.10 -10.59
N LEU A 96 -12.23 -4.18 -11.88
CA LEU A 96 -11.14 -3.41 -12.48
C LEU A 96 -11.53 -1.92 -12.49
N ILE A 97 -10.71 -1.07 -11.87
CA ILE A 97 -10.94 0.38 -11.78
C ILE A 97 -9.94 1.21 -12.60
N GLU A 98 -8.76 0.65 -12.87
CA GLU A 98 -7.72 1.35 -13.64
C GLU A 98 -6.82 0.34 -14.34
N GLU A 99 -6.49 0.62 -15.60
CA GLU A 99 -5.37 0.04 -16.31
C GLU A 99 -4.53 1.19 -16.84
N ARG A 100 -3.25 1.23 -16.48
CA ARG A 100 -2.36 2.31 -16.91
C ARG A 100 -0.98 1.81 -17.24
N GLU A 101 -0.38 2.46 -18.22
CA GLU A 101 1.03 2.31 -18.54
C GLU A 101 1.87 3.26 -17.69
N LEU A 102 2.94 2.74 -17.10
CA LEU A 102 3.85 3.51 -16.27
C LEU A 102 4.96 4.11 -17.14
N LYS A 103 5.16 5.41 -16.99
CA LYS A 103 6.24 6.15 -17.62
C LYS A 103 7.33 6.40 -16.60
N ASP A 104 8.58 6.16 -16.98
CA ASP A 104 9.73 6.59 -16.23
C ASP A 104 10.40 7.75 -16.96
N ARG A 105 10.43 8.93 -16.32
CA ARG A 105 10.97 10.18 -16.91
C ARG A 105 10.42 10.47 -18.31
N GLY A 106 9.11 10.24 -18.50
CA GLY A 106 8.41 10.46 -19.77
C GLY A 106 8.63 9.38 -20.84
N ARG A 107 9.44 8.35 -20.57
CA ARG A 107 9.67 7.23 -21.49
C ARG A 107 8.78 6.04 -21.13
N PHE A 108 8.16 5.45 -22.15
CA PHE A 108 7.42 4.20 -22.03
C PHE A 108 8.39 3.03 -21.89
N ARG A 109 8.19 2.20 -20.85
CA ARG A 109 9.01 1.01 -20.57
C ARG A 109 8.20 -0.28 -20.62
N ASP A 110 7.02 -0.23 -21.23
CA ASP A 110 6.02 -1.31 -21.29
C ASP A 110 5.62 -1.84 -19.90
N GLU A 111 5.93 -1.06 -18.85
CA GLU A 111 5.52 -1.35 -17.49
C GLU A 111 4.05 -0.96 -17.36
N ARG A 112 3.23 -1.87 -16.84
CA ARG A 112 1.77 -1.68 -16.79
C ARG A 112 1.26 -2.08 -15.42
N VAL A 113 0.20 -1.43 -14.97
CA VAL A 113 -0.46 -1.80 -13.72
C VAL A 113 -1.97 -1.87 -13.93
N LEU A 114 -2.55 -2.91 -13.34
CA LEU A 114 -3.98 -3.12 -13.22
C LEU A 114 -4.38 -2.88 -11.77
N HIS A 115 -5.38 -2.05 -11.53
CA HIS A 115 -5.96 -1.83 -10.20
C HIS A 115 -7.36 -2.40 -10.14
N PHE A 116 -7.58 -3.21 -9.12
CA PHE A 116 -8.86 -3.82 -8.80
C PHE A 116 -9.31 -3.40 -7.40
N THR A 117 -10.62 -3.29 -7.21
CA THR A 117 -11.20 -3.04 -5.88
C THR A 117 -12.24 -4.09 -5.50
N ARG A 118 -12.31 -4.38 -4.20
CA ARG A 118 -13.37 -5.19 -3.59
C ARG A 118 -13.65 -4.64 -2.20
N GLY A 119 -14.79 -3.95 -2.04
CA GLY A 119 -15.10 -3.22 -0.81
C GLY A 119 -14.06 -2.15 -0.50
N GLU A 120 -13.39 -2.30 0.63
CA GLU A 120 -12.30 -1.44 1.07
C GLU A 120 -10.93 -2.02 0.75
N PHE A 121 -10.76 -2.90 -0.25
CA PHE A 121 -9.42 -3.38 -0.62
C PHE A 121 -9.01 -2.88 -1.99
N LEU A 122 -7.73 -2.61 -2.15
CA LEU A 122 -7.08 -2.34 -3.42
C LEU A 122 -6.10 -3.47 -3.74
N LEU A 123 -6.26 -4.06 -4.91
CA LEU A 123 -5.31 -5.03 -5.46
C LEU A 123 -4.66 -4.44 -6.70
N SER A 124 -3.33 -4.44 -6.73
CA SER A 124 -2.53 -4.01 -7.86
C SER A 124 -1.80 -5.21 -8.47
N VAL A 125 -1.95 -5.42 -9.77
CA VAL A 125 -1.11 -6.34 -10.56
C VAL A 125 -0.20 -5.49 -11.44
N GLN A 126 1.10 -5.51 -11.14
CA GLN A 126 2.11 -4.71 -11.85
C GLN A 126 2.99 -5.62 -12.70
N TYR A 127 3.11 -5.31 -13.98
CA TYR A 127 4.00 -5.99 -14.93
C TYR A 127 5.26 -5.17 -15.13
N ALA A 128 6.43 -5.79 -14.98
CA ALA A 128 7.74 -5.12 -15.01
C ALA A 128 8.13 -4.55 -16.37
N GLY A 129 7.56 -5.10 -17.46
CA GLY A 129 7.90 -4.70 -18.82
C GLY A 129 9.40 -4.85 -19.10
N LYS A 130 9.98 -3.80 -19.68
CA LYS A 130 11.41 -3.75 -20.01
C LYS A 130 12.34 -3.69 -18.79
N ARG A 131 11.81 -3.47 -17.58
CA ARG A 131 12.60 -3.40 -16.33
C ARG A 131 12.76 -4.73 -15.63
N LYS A 132 12.25 -5.83 -16.18
CA LYS A 132 12.35 -7.16 -15.56
C LYS A 132 13.78 -7.56 -15.17
N GLU A 133 14.78 -7.15 -15.98
CA GLU A 133 16.19 -7.42 -15.72
C GLU A 133 16.71 -6.64 -14.50
N ASP A 134 16.33 -5.36 -14.39
CA ASP A 134 16.70 -4.49 -13.26
C ASP A 134 15.97 -4.90 -11.96
N LEU A 135 14.71 -5.30 -12.09
CA LEU A 135 13.80 -5.54 -10.96
C LEU A 135 13.88 -6.97 -10.43
N GLY A 136 14.31 -7.92 -11.27
CA GLY A 136 14.44 -9.34 -10.92
C GLY A 136 13.11 -10.10 -10.87
N TRP A 137 11.99 -9.48 -11.26
CA TRP A 137 10.66 -10.09 -11.36
C TRP A 137 9.94 -9.66 -12.63
N ASP A 138 8.98 -10.47 -13.08
CA ASP A 138 8.20 -10.21 -14.29
C ASP A 138 6.85 -9.57 -13.96
N TYR A 139 6.24 -9.95 -12.83
CA TYR A 139 5.12 -9.20 -12.27
C TYR A 139 5.05 -9.29 -10.75
N ALA A 140 4.32 -8.36 -10.14
CA ALA A 140 4.04 -8.30 -8.72
C ALA A 140 2.54 -8.17 -8.46
N ILE A 141 2.07 -8.82 -7.39
CA ILE A 141 0.73 -8.64 -6.85
C ILE A 141 0.88 -7.94 -5.52
N ARG A 142 0.24 -6.78 -5.38
CA ARG A 142 0.16 -6.06 -4.12
C ARG A 142 -1.29 -5.99 -3.70
N ILE A 143 -1.55 -6.28 -2.44
CA ILE A 143 -2.84 -5.99 -1.82
C ILE A 143 -2.63 -5.00 -0.69
N ALA A 144 -3.52 -4.03 -0.60
CA ALA A 144 -3.46 -3.00 0.41
C ALA A 144 -4.88 -2.69 0.88
N HIS A 145 -4.98 -2.37 2.16
CA HIS A 145 -6.05 -1.52 2.62
C HIS A 145 -5.80 -0.12 2.02
N PRO A 146 -6.76 0.50 1.31
CA PRO A 146 -6.58 1.72 0.57
C PRO A 146 -6.18 2.80 1.56
N PRO A 147 -5.16 3.60 1.24
CA PRO A 147 -4.95 4.83 1.99
C PRO A 147 -6.19 5.72 1.88
N ASP A 148 -6.38 6.68 2.80
CA ASP A 148 -7.49 7.65 2.82
C ASP A 148 -7.62 8.55 1.56
N TRP A 149 -6.88 8.29 0.48
CA TRP A 149 -6.88 9.10 -0.75
C TRP A 149 -8.20 9.05 -1.54
N LYS A 150 -9.20 8.26 -1.13
CA LYS A 150 -10.59 8.49 -1.57
C LYS A 150 -11.10 9.88 -1.18
N GLU A 151 -10.41 10.62 -0.31
CA GLU A 151 -10.74 12.02 0.02
C GLU A 151 -10.24 13.06 -1.01
N LYS A 152 -9.50 12.68 -2.06
CA LYS A 152 -8.87 13.65 -2.99
C LYS A 152 -9.09 13.38 -4.48
N ILE A 153 -10.22 12.77 -4.85
CA ILE A 153 -10.70 12.74 -6.24
C ILE A 153 -11.98 13.55 -6.34
#